data_AF-A0AAV8DUH1-F1
#
_entry.id   AF-A0AAV8DUH1-F1
#
_cell.length_a   1.000
_cell.length_b   1.000
_cell.length_c   1.000
_cell.angle_alpha   90.00
_cell.angle_beta   90.00
_cell.angle_gamma   90.00
#
_symmetry.space_group_name_H-M   'P 1'
#
loop_
_entity.id
_entity.type
_entity.pdbx_description
1 polymer ?
#
loop_
_entity_poly.entity_id
_entity_poly.type
_entity_poly.pdbx_seq_one_letter_code
_entity_poly.pdbx_strand_id
1 'polypeptide(L)'
;MEGDVRVLGTNSTILFVSSTTQEFTVSKLRPYARKWENKTMQMIRELNVKQALPNEAPNCTVHHDVPVVVFSTGGFVGNVFHDYTDILIPLYLATNQYTGKVKFAVTDMSWWWIFKYLPMIKVLSSYPILNLDEDHNVHCFPSAQIGLKSHKPLGIDPAQAPNGYTMQDFRAFIRKSFSLERPSTTVVDLKSGRRPRLLIILRRGTRAIVNEHELVAAAENIGFMVVTADPEKTRELPKFAHVVNSCDVMLGVHGAGLANMLYLPANATVIQILPWGNLGF
;
A
#
# COMPACT_ATOMS: atom_id res chain seq x y z
N MET A 1 5.08 2.43 -20.63
CA MET A 1 5.19 1.97 -22.03
C MET A 1 3.89 2.35 -22.69
N GLU A 2 3.92 3.16 -23.73
CA GLU A 2 2.73 3.63 -24.46
C GLU A 2 2.65 2.91 -25.81
N GLY A 3 1.49 2.39 -26.20
CA GLY A 3 1.26 1.62 -27.43
C GLY A 3 0.63 0.24 -27.20
N ASP A 4 0.62 -0.62 -28.23
CA ASP A 4 0.05 -1.99 -28.15
C ASP A 4 0.89 -2.85 -27.18
N VAL A 5 0.39 -3.01 -25.95
CA VAL A 5 1.00 -3.86 -24.92
C VAL A 5 0.18 -5.13 -24.75
N ARG A 6 0.83 -6.29 -24.91
CA ARG A 6 0.21 -7.61 -24.65
C ARG A 6 0.75 -8.21 -23.37
N VAL A 7 -0.14 -8.46 -22.41
CA VAL A 7 0.17 -9.10 -21.14
C VAL A 7 -0.25 -10.56 -21.22
N LEU A 8 0.73 -11.46 -21.11
CA LEU A 8 0.56 -12.90 -21.10
C LEU A 8 0.85 -13.41 -19.69
N GLY A 9 -0.20 -13.63 -18.91
CA GLY A 9 -0.14 -13.92 -17.48
C GLY A 9 0.72 -15.13 -17.15
N THR A 10 0.25 -16.34 -17.46
CA THR A 10 0.97 -17.58 -17.11
C THR A 10 2.34 -17.74 -17.78
N ASN A 11 2.61 -17.01 -18.88
CA ASN A 11 3.90 -17.01 -19.55
C ASN A 11 4.92 -16.03 -18.95
N SER A 12 4.53 -15.28 -17.91
CA SER A 12 5.37 -14.25 -17.28
C SER A 12 5.94 -13.28 -18.32
N THR A 13 5.15 -12.91 -19.34
CA THR A 13 5.66 -12.17 -20.50
C THR A 13 4.80 -10.96 -20.78
N ILE A 14 5.45 -9.82 -20.98
CA ILE A 14 4.82 -8.58 -21.45
C ILE A 14 5.49 -8.21 -22.77
N LEU A 15 4.68 -8.09 -23.81
CA LEU A 15 5.12 -7.74 -25.15
C LEU A 15 4.77 -6.29 -25.44
N PHE A 16 5.72 -5.58 -26.01
CA PHE A 16 5.46 -4.31 -26.67
C PHE A 16 5.47 -4.51 -28.17
N VAL A 17 4.34 -4.29 -28.82
CA VAL A 17 4.20 -4.51 -30.26
C VAL A 17 4.54 -3.21 -30.97
N SER A 18 5.59 -3.25 -31.78
CA SER A 18 6.05 -2.09 -32.54
C SER A 18 6.65 -2.50 -33.88
N SER A 19 6.41 -1.69 -34.90
CA SER A 19 6.93 -1.88 -36.25
C SER A 19 8.37 -1.39 -36.44
N THR A 20 8.93 -0.64 -35.48
CA THR A 20 10.32 -0.17 -35.54
C THR A 20 11.28 -1.21 -34.97
N THR A 21 12.30 -1.61 -35.73
CA THR A 21 13.34 -2.57 -35.31
C THR A 21 14.39 -1.95 -34.36
N GLN A 22 14.00 -0.98 -33.53
CA GLN A 22 14.89 -0.53 -32.45
C GLN A 22 15.13 -1.73 -31.53
N GLU A 23 16.39 -2.04 -31.23
CA GLU A 23 16.74 -3.12 -30.32
C GLU A 23 16.25 -2.80 -28.91
N PHE A 24 14.99 -3.12 -28.61
CA PHE A 24 14.54 -3.17 -27.24
C PHE A 24 15.11 -4.44 -26.61
N THR A 25 16.12 -4.27 -25.76
CA THR A 25 16.70 -5.37 -25.01
C THR A 25 15.62 -6.05 -24.19
N VAL A 26 15.53 -7.38 -24.29
CA VAL A 26 14.71 -8.18 -23.37
C VAL A 26 15.11 -7.81 -21.95
N SER A 27 14.18 -7.22 -21.21
CA SER A 27 14.41 -6.80 -19.83
C SER A 27 13.65 -7.72 -18.89
N LYS A 28 14.39 -8.34 -17.98
CA LYS A 28 13.84 -9.10 -16.88
C LYS A 28 13.52 -8.15 -15.74
N LEU A 29 12.28 -8.15 -15.28
CA LEU A 29 11.80 -7.25 -14.25
C LEU A 29 10.92 -7.99 -13.25
N ARG A 30 11.16 -7.75 -11.97
CA ARG A 30 10.30 -8.21 -10.88
C ARG A 30 9.43 -7.05 -10.41
N PRO A 31 8.10 -7.08 -10.52
CA PRO A 31 7.26 -5.89 -10.42
C PRO A 31 6.93 -5.47 -8.97
N TYR A 32 7.95 -5.42 -8.11
CA TYR A 32 7.89 -5.00 -6.70
C TYR A 32 8.76 -3.77 -6.45
N ALA A 33 8.38 -2.90 -5.50
CA ALA A 33 9.02 -1.59 -5.33
C ALA A 33 10.38 -1.62 -4.64
N ARG A 34 10.65 -2.63 -3.81
CA ARG A 34 11.82 -2.71 -2.92
C ARG A 34 13.06 -3.29 -3.62
N LYS A 35 13.48 -2.67 -4.73
CA LYS A 35 14.54 -3.21 -5.62
C LYS A 35 15.88 -3.50 -4.95
N TRP A 36 16.18 -2.81 -3.85
CA TRP A 36 17.44 -2.92 -3.11
C TRP A 36 17.50 -4.11 -2.13
N GLU A 37 16.38 -4.81 -1.88
CA GLU A 37 16.35 -5.93 -0.93
C GLU A 37 16.41 -7.25 -1.70
N ASN A 38 17.63 -7.78 -1.83
CA ASN A 38 17.90 -8.91 -2.72
C ASN A 38 17.12 -10.18 -2.36
N LYS A 39 16.93 -10.51 -1.08
CA LYS A 39 16.30 -11.77 -0.66
C LYS A 39 14.81 -11.81 -1.00
N THR A 40 14.09 -10.73 -0.72
CA THR A 40 12.68 -10.57 -1.09
C THR A 40 12.55 -10.54 -2.59
N MET A 41 13.42 -9.77 -3.26
CA MET A 41 13.38 -9.70 -4.72
C MET A 41 13.56 -11.08 -5.33
N GLN A 42 14.37 -12.00 -4.78
CA GLN A 42 14.49 -13.39 -5.26
C GLN A 42 13.19 -14.21 -5.19
N MET A 43 12.26 -13.86 -4.31
CA MET A 43 10.95 -14.53 -4.20
C MET A 43 9.90 -13.95 -5.15
N ILE A 44 10.06 -12.70 -5.60
CA ILE A 44 9.08 -12.05 -6.49
C ILE A 44 9.15 -12.65 -7.90
N ARG A 45 8.02 -13.02 -8.48
CA ARG A 45 7.97 -13.53 -9.86
C ARG A 45 8.64 -12.57 -10.86
N GLU A 46 9.54 -13.11 -11.68
CA GLU A 46 10.22 -12.37 -12.74
C GLU A 46 9.39 -12.38 -14.02
N LEU A 47 9.21 -11.20 -14.59
CA LEU A 47 8.53 -10.97 -15.86
C LEU A 47 9.56 -10.69 -16.96
N ASN A 48 9.34 -11.27 -18.13
CA ASN A 48 10.08 -10.99 -19.35
C ASN A 48 9.37 -9.88 -20.12
N VAL A 49 10.00 -8.72 -20.22
CA VAL A 49 9.50 -7.59 -21.00
C VAL A 49 10.31 -7.52 -22.28
N LYS A 50 9.65 -7.70 -23.43
CA LYS A 50 10.32 -7.72 -24.73
C LYS A 50 9.49 -7.01 -25.78
N GLN A 51 10.15 -6.56 -26.84
CA GLN A 51 9.47 -6.10 -28.03
C GLN A 51 9.14 -7.29 -28.95
N ALA A 52 8.05 -7.18 -29.70
CA ALA A 52 7.68 -8.14 -30.74
C ALA A 52 7.19 -7.38 -31.98
N LEU A 53 7.47 -7.93 -33.17
CA LEU A 53 6.86 -7.43 -34.40
C LEU A 53 5.37 -7.80 -34.45
N PRO A 54 4.51 -7.05 -35.17
CA PRO A 54 3.08 -7.33 -35.23
C PRO A 54 2.72 -8.75 -35.69
N ASN A 55 3.52 -9.35 -36.57
CA ASN A 55 3.35 -10.71 -37.08
C ASN A 55 3.85 -11.80 -36.13
N GLU A 56 4.69 -11.46 -35.15
CA GLU A 56 5.22 -12.38 -34.14
C GLU A 56 4.39 -12.38 -32.85
N ALA A 57 3.67 -11.28 -32.59
CA ALA A 57 2.89 -11.10 -31.39
C ALA A 57 1.57 -11.91 -31.47
N PRO A 58 1.22 -12.68 -30.42
CA PRO A 58 0.02 -13.52 -30.42
C PRO A 58 -1.25 -12.68 -30.35
N ASN A 59 -2.30 -13.10 -31.07
CA ASN A 59 -3.57 -12.38 -31.11
C ASN A 59 -4.15 -12.12 -29.72
N CYS A 60 -4.76 -10.95 -29.56
CA CYS A 60 -5.46 -10.57 -28.33
C CYS A 60 -6.67 -11.47 -28.11
N THR A 61 -6.76 -12.07 -26.93
CA THR A 61 -7.97 -12.77 -26.50
C THR A 61 -8.98 -11.77 -25.92
N VAL A 62 -8.47 -10.75 -25.23
CA VAL A 62 -9.28 -9.70 -24.60
C VAL A 62 -8.61 -8.34 -24.85
N HIS A 63 -9.41 -7.38 -25.32
CA HIS A 63 -8.97 -6.00 -25.51
C HIS A 63 -9.46 -5.13 -24.35
N HIS A 64 -8.61 -4.23 -23.88
CA HIS A 64 -8.95 -3.19 -22.92
C HIS A 64 -8.65 -1.82 -23.53
N ASP A 65 -9.46 -0.83 -23.16
CA ASP A 65 -9.36 0.57 -23.60
C ASP A 65 -8.70 1.48 -22.54
N VAL A 66 -8.20 0.89 -21.45
CA VAL A 66 -7.56 1.58 -20.32
C VAL A 66 -6.14 1.08 -20.09
N PRO A 67 -5.23 1.89 -19.51
CA PRO A 67 -3.89 1.44 -19.13
C PRO A 67 -3.92 0.30 -18.11
N VAL A 68 -2.80 -0.45 -18.04
CA VAL A 68 -2.57 -1.45 -16.99
C VAL A 68 -1.38 -1.08 -16.11
N VAL A 69 -1.53 -1.29 -14.80
CA VAL A 69 -0.41 -1.29 -13.84
C VAL A 69 -0.16 -2.72 -13.38
N VAL A 70 1.05 -3.22 -13.64
CA VAL A 70 1.48 -4.57 -13.28
C VAL A 70 2.30 -4.51 -11.99
N PHE A 71 1.89 -5.23 -10.95
CA PHE A 71 2.63 -5.27 -9.67
C PHE A 71 2.55 -6.63 -8.99
N SER A 72 3.47 -6.89 -8.05
CA SER A 72 3.47 -8.12 -7.25
C SER A 72 2.97 -7.87 -5.83
N THR A 73 2.26 -8.86 -5.27
CA THR A 73 1.94 -8.93 -3.83
C THR A 73 2.72 -10.04 -3.10
N GLY A 74 3.81 -10.56 -3.68
CA GLY A 74 4.58 -11.68 -3.13
C GLY A 74 5.68 -11.31 -2.13
N GLY A 75 5.90 -10.00 -1.89
CA GLY A 75 6.98 -9.52 -1.03
C GLY A 75 6.61 -9.52 0.45
N PHE A 76 6.95 -8.43 1.15
CA PHE A 76 6.61 -8.24 2.56
C PHE A 76 5.13 -7.84 2.73
N VAL A 77 4.21 -8.71 2.35
CA VAL A 77 2.77 -8.50 2.58
C VAL A 77 2.35 -8.98 3.96
N GLY A 78 1.43 -8.24 4.57
CA GLY A 78 0.80 -8.56 5.85
C GLY A 78 1.37 -7.84 7.06
N ASN A 79 2.43 -7.08 6.86
CA ASN A 79 2.91 -6.08 7.79
C ASN A 79 2.45 -4.70 7.32
N VAL A 80 1.64 -3.99 8.11
CA VAL A 80 1.02 -2.72 7.69
C VAL A 80 2.04 -1.68 7.18
N PHE A 81 3.26 -1.63 7.74
CA PHE A 81 4.27 -0.69 7.26
C PHE A 81 4.78 -1.04 5.86
N HIS A 82 4.99 -2.31 5.58
CA HIS A 82 5.40 -2.79 4.26
C HIS A 82 4.25 -2.75 3.25
N ASP A 83 3.03 -3.11 3.67
CA ASP A 83 1.82 -2.98 2.85
C ASP A 83 1.72 -1.54 2.29
N TYR A 84 1.98 -0.52 3.12
CA TYR A 84 2.01 0.87 2.68
C TYR A 84 3.25 1.26 1.88
N THR A 85 4.44 0.93 2.39
CA THR A 85 5.71 1.43 1.85
C THR A 85 6.05 0.80 0.51
N ASP A 86 5.82 -0.50 0.38
CA ASP A 86 6.28 -1.28 -0.76
C ASP A 86 5.18 -1.44 -1.83
N ILE A 87 3.90 -1.28 -1.47
CA ILE A 87 2.77 -1.47 -2.39
C ILE A 87 1.84 -0.26 -2.45
N LEU A 88 1.11 0.11 -1.39
CA LEU A 88 -0.03 1.04 -1.51
C LEU A 88 0.38 2.48 -1.87
N ILE A 89 1.46 3.02 -1.29
CA ILE A 89 1.95 4.36 -1.66
C ILE A 89 2.45 4.35 -3.12
N PRO A 90 3.36 3.44 -3.53
CA PRO A 90 3.76 3.33 -4.93
C PRO A 90 2.59 3.09 -5.90
N LEU A 91 1.61 2.27 -5.52
CA LEU A 91 0.43 1.99 -6.34
C LEU A 91 -0.43 3.24 -6.49
N TYR A 92 -0.66 3.99 -5.42
CA TYR A 92 -1.35 5.29 -5.48
C TYR A 92 -0.62 6.24 -6.44
N LEU A 93 0.70 6.37 -6.32
CA LEU A 93 1.50 7.24 -7.20
C LEU A 93 1.39 6.81 -8.67
N ALA A 94 1.39 5.51 -8.95
CA ALA A 94 1.26 4.98 -10.31
C ALA A 94 -0.15 5.17 -10.91
N THR A 95 -1.19 5.24 -10.09
CA THR A 95 -2.58 5.02 -10.56
C THR A 95 -3.51 6.21 -10.36
N ASN A 96 -3.25 7.09 -9.38
CA ASN A 96 -4.20 8.13 -8.99
C ASN A 96 -4.53 9.12 -10.12
N GLN A 97 -3.59 9.35 -11.04
CA GLN A 97 -3.78 10.18 -12.23
C GLN A 97 -4.86 9.67 -13.18
N TYR A 98 -5.16 8.36 -13.16
CA TYR A 98 -6.14 7.75 -14.05
C TYR A 98 -7.57 7.81 -13.49
N THR A 99 -7.77 8.28 -12.24
CA THR A 99 -9.11 8.47 -11.64
C THR A 99 -9.99 7.21 -11.70
N GLY A 100 -9.41 6.03 -11.50
CA GLY A 100 -10.11 4.74 -11.59
C GLY A 100 -10.08 4.08 -12.98
N LYS A 101 -9.70 4.83 -14.03
CA LYS A 101 -9.58 4.34 -15.43
C LYS A 101 -8.26 3.64 -15.69
N VAL A 102 -7.94 2.64 -14.89
CA VAL A 102 -6.72 1.85 -14.98
C VAL A 102 -7.00 0.44 -14.47
N LYS A 103 -6.47 -0.58 -15.14
CA LYS A 103 -6.61 -1.97 -14.72
C LYS A 103 -5.40 -2.43 -13.92
N PHE A 104 -5.62 -3.30 -12.94
CA PHE A 104 -4.55 -3.94 -12.19
C PHE A 104 -4.32 -5.34 -12.70
N ALA A 105 -3.04 -5.68 -12.92
CA ALA A 105 -2.61 -7.03 -13.22
C ALA A 105 -1.56 -7.44 -12.18
N VAL A 106 -1.85 -8.48 -11.42
CA VAL A 106 -1.11 -8.81 -10.20
C VAL A 106 -0.42 -10.16 -10.36
N THR A 107 0.86 -10.23 -9.99
CA THR A 107 1.60 -11.49 -9.81
C THR A 107 1.78 -11.80 -8.34
N ASP A 108 2.08 -13.05 -8.04
CA ASP A 108 2.25 -13.55 -6.66
C ASP A 108 1.05 -13.13 -5.80
N MET A 109 -0.15 -13.39 -6.33
CA MET A 109 -1.36 -12.71 -5.87
C MET A 109 -1.81 -13.24 -4.50
N SER A 110 -1.86 -12.34 -3.51
CA SER A 110 -2.38 -12.64 -2.18
C SER A 110 -3.82 -12.14 -2.06
N TRP A 111 -4.79 -13.05 -2.21
CA TRP A 111 -6.21 -12.74 -2.03
C TRP A 111 -6.51 -12.10 -0.66
N TRP A 112 -5.87 -12.60 0.40
CA TRP A 112 -6.00 -12.03 1.74
C TRP A 112 -5.60 -10.54 1.77
N TRP A 113 -4.49 -10.18 1.12
CA TRP A 113 -4.04 -8.80 1.03
C TRP A 113 -5.00 -7.94 0.20
N ILE A 114 -5.47 -8.46 -0.93
CA ILE A 114 -6.45 -7.78 -1.79
C ILE A 114 -7.74 -7.47 -1.00
N PHE A 115 -8.28 -8.45 -0.27
CA PHE A 115 -9.49 -8.25 0.54
C PHE A 115 -9.27 -7.26 1.69
N LYS A 116 -8.11 -7.32 2.36
CA LYS A 116 -7.74 -6.38 3.43
C LYS A 116 -7.76 -4.92 2.95
N TYR A 117 -7.27 -4.67 1.74
CA TYR A 117 -7.14 -3.31 1.16
C TYR A 117 -8.19 -2.98 0.09
N LEU A 118 -9.24 -3.80 -0.02
CA LEU A 118 -10.30 -3.64 -1.01
C LEU A 118 -10.90 -2.22 -1.08
N PRO A 119 -11.14 -1.51 0.04
CA PRO A 119 -11.66 -0.13 -0.01
C PRO A 119 -10.74 0.83 -0.77
N MET A 120 -9.42 0.68 -0.63
CA MET A 120 -8.43 1.50 -1.36
C MET A 120 -8.35 1.08 -2.83
N ILE A 121 -8.31 -0.23 -3.09
CA ILE A 121 -8.21 -0.79 -4.45
C ILE A 121 -9.39 -0.31 -5.31
N LYS A 122 -10.62 -0.34 -4.78
CA LYS A 122 -11.84 0.11 -5.47
C LYS A 122 -11.86 1.60 -5.80
N VAL A 123 -11.11 2.43 -5.06
CA VAL A 123 -10.97 3.85 -5.37
C VAL A 123 -9.92 4.08 -6.47
N LEU A 124 -8.85 3.27 -6.49
CA LEU A 124 -7.77 3.40 -7.47
C LEU A 124 -8.09 2.78 -8.84
N SER A 125 -8.94 1.75 -8.89
CA SER A 125 -9.38 1.09 -10.12
C SER A 125 -10.87 0.75 -10.07
N SER A 126 -11.56 1.02 -11.18
CA SER A 126 -12.96 0.64 -11.38
C SER A 126 -13.14 -0.73 -12.04
N TYR A 127 -12.05 -1.47 -12.27
CA TYR A 127 -12.05 -2.73 -13.02
C TYR A 127 -11.70 -3.93 -12.13
N PRO A 128 -12.14 -5.16 -12.49
CA PRO A 128 -11.66 -6.38 -11.87
C PRO A 128 -10.14 -6.52 -12.01
N ILE A 129 -9.50 -7.03 -10.96
CA ILE A 129 -8.06 -7.32 -10.92
C ILE A 129 -7.79 -8.56 -11.76
N LEU A 130 -6.76 -8.52 -12.61
CA LEU A 130 -6.28 -9.68 -13.36
C LEU A 130 -5.25 -10.43 -12.51
N ASN A 131 -5.52 -11.71 -12.23
CA ASN A 131 -4.58 -12.61 -11.57
C ASN A 131 -3.62 -13.24 -12.59
N LEU A 132 -2.43 -12.68 -12.77
CA LEU A 132 -1.48 -13.18 -13.76
C LEU A 132 -0.88 -14.54 -13.42
N ASP A 133 -1.11 -15.07 -12.21
CA ASP A 133 -0.68 -16.41 -11.82
C ASP A 133 -1.57 -17.51 -12.40
N GLU A 134 -2.82 -17.18 -12.75
CA GLU A 134 -3.84 -18.13 -13.20
C GLU A 134 -4.47 -17.75 -14.56
N ASP A 135 -4.11 -16.60 -15.13
CA ASP A 135 -4.70 -16.10 -16.39
C ASP A 135 -3.94 -16.59 -17.64
N HIS A 136 -4.63 -17.40 -18.45
CA HIS A 136 -4.15 -17.96 -19.71
C HIS A 136 -4.48 -17.11 -20.94
N ASN A 137 -5.19 -15.99 -20.79
CA ASN A 137 -5.56 -15.13 -21.90
C ASN A 137 -4.42 -14.17 -22.29
N VAL A 138 -4.47 -13.70 -23.54
CA VAL A 138 -3.65 -12.57 -24.00
C VAL A 138 -4.46 -11.29 -23.84
N HIS A 139 -4.05 -10.43 -22.92
CA HIS A 139 -4.70 -9.14 -22.69
C HIS A 139 -3.96 -8.01 -23.39
N CYS A 140 -4.67 -7.23 -24.21
CA CYS A 140 -4.10 -6.10 -24.94
C CYS A 140 -4.55 -4.77 -24.34
N PHE A 141 -3.59 -3.88 -24.13
CA PHE A 141 -3.78 -2.57 -23.49
C PHE A 141 -3.14 -1.46 -24.33
N PRO A 142 -3.66 -0.23 -24.27
CA PRO A 142 -3.08 0.94 -24.93
C PRO A 142 -1.80 1.44 -24.27
N SER A 143 -1.54 1.06 -23.02
CA SER A 143 -0.28 1.34 -22.32
C SER A 143 -0.14 0.51 -21.05
N ALA A 144 1.09 0.39 -20.57
CA ALA A 144 1.41 -0.34 -19.35
C ALA A 144 2.51 0.34 -18.52
N GLN A 145 2.33 0.35 -17.21
CA GLN A 145 3.40 0.54 -16.24
C GLN A 145 3.72 -0.80 -15.57
N ILE A 146 4.99 -1.21 -15.63
CA ILE A 146 5.43 -2.50 -15.12
C ILE A 146 6.25 -2.27 -13.85
N GLY A 147 5.73 -2.74 -12.73
CA GLY A 147 6.30 -2.56 -11.41
C GLY A 147 5.93 -1.24 -10.75
N LEU A 148 6.29 -1.18 -9.47
CA LEU A 148 6.07 -0.05 -8.59
C LEU A 148 7.40 0.61 -8.22
N LYS A 149 7.36 1.90 -7.87
CA LYS A 149 8.53 2.67 -7.44
C LYS A 149 8.25 3.31 -6.07
N SER A 150 9.06 2.96 -5.08
CA SER A 150 9.04 3.60 -3.77
C SER A 150 10.03 4.77 -3.76
N HIS A 151 9.64 5.90 -3.15
CA HIS A 151 10.52 7.07 -3.03
C HIS A 151 11.35 6.98 -1.74
N LYS A 152 10.71 6.61 -0.63
CA LYS A 152 11.32 6.46 0.70
C LYS A 152 10.38 5.66 1.61
N PRO A 153 10.89 5.14 2.74
CA PRO A 153 10.05 4.41 3.70
C PRO A 153 8.87 5.25 4.18
N LEU A 154 7.65 4.70 4.05
CA LEU A 154 6.38 5.32 4.44
C LEU A 154 6.25 6.80 4.05
N GLY A 155 6.71 7.17 2.85
CA GLY A 155 6.75 8.56 2.44
C GLY A 155 6.73 8.78 0.95
N ILE A 156 6.19 9.93 0.56
CA ILE A 156 6.24 10.46 -0.81
C ILE A 156 7.26 11.59 -0.85
N ASP A 157 8.11 11.55 -1.86
CA ASP A 157 8.91 12.70 -2.29
C ASP A 157 8.15 13.45 -3.41
N PRO A 158 7.62 14.65 -3.16
CA PRO A 158 6.85 15.41 -4.15
C PRO A 158 7.65 15.77 -5.40
N ALA A 159 8.98 15.95 -5.29
CA ALA A 159 9.83 16.29 -6.43
C ALA A 159 9.93 15.13 -7.45
N GLN A 160 9.67 13.90 -7.01
CA GLN A 160 9.67 12.70 -7.85
C GLN A 160 8.25 12.21 -8.18
N ALA A 161 7.21 12.75 -7.53
CA ALA A 161 5.85 12.26 -7.63
C ALA A 161 5.17 12.75 -8.92
N PRO A 162 4.42 11.89 -9.62
CA PRO A 162 3.50 12.34 -10.66
C PRO A 162 2.59 13.42 -10.10
N ASN A 163 2.38 14.50 -10.86
CA ASN A 163 1.52 15.63 -10.45
C ASN A 163 1.90 16.28 -9.10
N GLY A 164 3.13 16.09 -8.62
CA GLY A 164 3.59 16.66 -7.35
C GLY A 164 2.88 16.13 -6.11
N TYR A 165 2.32 14.91 -6.16
CA TYR A 165 1.58 14.34 -5.02
C TYR A 165 2.40 14.35 -3.73
N THR A 166 1.70 14.57 -2.62
CA THR A 166 2.27 14.63 -1.28
C THR A 166 1.70 13.55 -0.36
N MET A 167 2.29 13.40 0.82
CA MET A 167 1.70 12.56 1.88
C MET A 167 0.35 13.09 2.38
N GLN A 168 0.06 14.38 2.21
CA GLN A 168 -1.25 14.93 2.57
C GLN A 168 -2.31 14.45 1.58
N ASP A 169 -2.01 14.41 0.28
CA ASP A 169 -2.90 13.88 -0.75
C ASP A 169 -3.16 12.39 -0.54
N PHE A 170 -2.10 11.63 -0.24
CA PHE A 170 -2.26 10.21 0.07
C PHE A 170 -3.12 9.98 1.33
N ARG A 171 -2.97 10.81 2.36
CA ARG A 171 -3.85 10.76 3.54
C ARG A 171 -5.29 11.14 3.18
N ALA A 172 -5.52 12.12 2.33
CA ALA A 172 -6.87 12.44 1.84
C ALA A 172 -7.48 11.26 1.07
N PHE A 173 -6.70 10.57 0.25
CA PHE A 173 -7.09 9.34 -0.43
C PHE A 173 -7.45 8.21 0.56
N ILE A 174 -6.64 7.98 1.60
CA ILE A 174 -6.97 7.01 2.66
C ILE A 174 -8.29 7.37 3.32
N ARG A 175 -8.46 8.63 3.71
CA ARG A 175 -9.70 9.11 4.34
C ARG A 175 -10.92 8.88 3.47
N LYS A 176 -10.81 9.13 2.16
CA LYS A 176 -11.87 8.84 1.19
C LYS A 176 -12.15 7.35 1.09
N SER A 177 -11.10 6.53 0.99
CA SER A 177 -11.21 5.07 0.80
C SER A 177 -11.90 4.36 1.96
N PHE A 178 -11.70 4.84 3.18
CA PHE A 178 -12.30 4.28 4.40
C PHE A 178 -13.44 5.14 4.96
N SER A 179 -13.93 6.14 4.23
CA SER A 179 -15.01 7.03 4.68
C SER A 179 -14.78 7.62 6.08
N LEU A 180 -13.56 8.07 6.36
CA LEU A 180 -13.17 8.55 7.69
C LEU A 180 -13.74 9.93 7.99
N GLU A 181 -14.68 9.99 8.92
CA GLU A 181 -15.50 11.17 9.20
C GLU A 181 -14.72 12.30 9.88
N ARG A 182 -13.74 12.00 10.74
CA ARG A 182 -13.08 13.02 11.57
C ARG A 182 -11.86 13.62 10.86
N PRO A 183 -11.91 14.87 10.37
CA PRO A 183 -10.83 15.45 9.57
C PRO A 183 -9.65 15.93 10.41
N SER A 184 -9.91 16.48 11.60
CA SER A 184 -8.89 17.01 12.48
C SER A 184 -9.26 16.81 13.95
N THR A 185 -8.26 16.77 14.82
CA THR A 185 -8.47 16.89 16.26
C THR A 185 -8.93 18.30 16.60
N THR A 186 -9.79 18.41 17.61
CA THR A 186 -10.14 19.69 18.21
C THR A 186 -9.19 19.95 19.37
N VAL A 187 -8.81 21.22 19.58
CA VAL A 187 -8.04 21.62 20.77
C VAL A 187 -8.78 21.10 22.00
N VAL A 188 -8.08 20.36 22.84
CA VAL A 188 -8.64 19.83 24.08
C VAL A 188 -8.74 21.01 25.05
N ASP A 189 -9.93 21.59 25.16
CA ASP A 189 -10.20 22.52 26.25
C ASP A 189 -10.34 21.70 27.54
N LEU A 190 -9.33 21.80 28.41
CA LEU A 190 -9.33 21.14 29.71
C LEU A 190 -10.53 21.56 30.58
N LYS A 191 -11.15 22.71 30.31
CA LYS A 191 -12.35 23.19 31.00
C LYS A 191 -13.65 22.57 30.46
N SER A 192 -13.63 22.02 29.25
CA SER A 192 -14.80 21.39 28.63
C SER A 192 -15.18 20.04 29.25
N GLY A 193 -14.33 19.48 30.12
CA GLY A 193 -14.50 18.15 30.69
C GLY A 193 -14.33 16.99 29.69
N ARG A 194 -14.07 17.28 28.40
CA ARG A 194 -13.83 16.26 27.37
C ARG A 194 -12.46 15.61 27.58
N ARG A 195 -12.45 14.31 27.80
CA ARG A 195 -11.22 13.52 27.87
C ARG A 195 -10.68 13.20 26.45
N PRO A 196 -9.40 13.48 26.16
CA PRO A 196 -8.79 13.08 24.88
C PRO A 196 -8.69 11.55 24.78
N ARG A 197 -8.84 11.02 23.57
CA ARG A 197 -8.77 9.58 23.31
C ARG A 197 -7.34 9.14 22.95
N LEU A 198 -6.76 8.25 23.74
CA LEU A 198 -5.43 7.66 23.51
C LEU A 198 -5.57 6.23 22.99
N LEU A 199 -5.11 5.98 21.76
CA LEU A 199 -4.91 4.64 21.25
C LEU A 199 -3.54 4.11 21.67
N ILE A 200 -3.48 2.93 22.30
CA ILE A 200 -2.24 2.22 22.57
C ILE A 200 -2.16 1.00 21.64
N ILE A 201 -1.17 1.00 20.74
CA ILE A 201 -0.86 -0.12 19.85
C ILE A 201 0.02 -1.11 20.61
N LEU A 202 -0.54 -2.28 20.91
CA LEU A 202 0.09 -3.36 21.65
C LEU A 202 0.77 -4.35 20.71
N ARG A 203 1.80 -5.03 21.24
CA ARG A 203 2.59 -6.04 20.54
C ARG A 203 2.62 -7.30 21.39
N ARG A 204 2.55 -8.47 20.76
CA ARG A 204 2.53 -9.78 21.47
C ARG A 204 3.81 -10.61 21.29
N GLY A 205 4.77 -10.12 20.50
CA GLY A 205 6.07 -10.77 20.27
C GLY A 205 7.22 -9.86 20.68
N THR A 206 8.12 -9.54 19.75
CA THR A 206 9.25 -8.64 20.04
C THR A 206 8.79 -7.25 20.46
N ARG A 207 9.49 -6.68 21.44
CA ARG A 207 9.25 -5.32 21.97
C ARG A 207 7.84 -5.13 22.54
N ALA A 208 7.30 -6.16 23.18
CA ALA A 208 6.04 -6.08 23.92
C ALA A 208 6.16 -5.13 25.11
N ILE A 209 5.06 -4.45 25.43
CA ILE A 209 4.92 -3.71 26.69
C ILE A 209 4.50 -4.77 27.71
N VAL A 210 5.30 -4.99 28.75
CA VAL A 210 5.02 -6.05 29.74
C VAL A 210 4.17 -5.56 30.91
N ASN A 211 4.12 -4.24 31.11
CA ASN A 211 3.36 -3.54 32.14
C ASN A 211 2.16 -2.80 31.53
N GLU A 212 1.37 -3.49 30.68
CA GLU A 212 0.27 -2.88 29.93
C GLU A 212 -0.80 -2.29 30.86
N HIS A 213 -1.09 -2.99 31.97
CA HIS A 213 -2.08 -2.56 32.95
C HIS A 213 -1.66 -1.26 33.64
N GLU A 214 -0.39 -1.16 34.04
CA GLU A 214 0.16 0.04 34.67
C GLU A 214 0.19 1.22 33.69
N LEU A 215 0.54 0.97 32.42
CA LEU A 215 0.54 2.01 31.39
C LEU A 215 -0.88 2.54 31.13
N VAL A 216 -1.87 1.66 31.01
CA VAL A 216 -3.27 2.05 30.83
C VAL A 216 -3.75 2.86 32.03
N ALA A 217 -3.55 2.35 33.25
CA ALA A 217 -3.96 3.04 34.47
C ALA A 217 -3.29 4.42 34.62
N ALA A 218 -1.99 4.53 34.30
CA ALA A 218 -1.29 5.81 34.33
C ALA A 218 -1.87 6.82 33.32
N ALA A 219 -2.18 6.37 32.10
CA ALA A 219 -2.79 7.24 31.08
C ALA A 219 -4.21 7.69 31.47
N GLU A 220 -5.02 6.79 32.04
CA GLU A 220 -6.37 7.12 32.54
C GLU A 220 -6.32 8.11 33.70
N ASN A 221 -5.38 7.94 34.64
CA ASN A 221 -5.17 8.84 35.77
C ASN A 221 -4.76 10.25 35.34
N ILE A 222 -4.03 10.37 34.23
CA ILE A 222 -3.65 11.67 33.64
C ILE A 222 -4.81 12.29 32.82
N GLY A 223 -5.91 11.54 32.62
CA GLY A 223 -7.16 12.06 32.06
C GLY A 223 -7.49 11.61 30.64
N PHE A 224 -6.77 10.62 30.08
CA PHE A 224 -7.12 10.05 28.78
C PHE A 224 -8.28 9.05 28.88
N MET A 225 -9.05 8.95 27.80
CA MET A 225 -9.85 7.76 27.50
C MET A 225 -8.98 6.79 26.70
N VAL A 226 -8.60 5.68 27.30
CA VAL A 226 -7.66 4.74 26.67
C VAL A 226 -8.40 3.70 25.83
N VAL A 227 -7.87 3.44 24.64
CA VAL A 227 -8.27 2.35 23.75
C VAL A 227 -7.04 1.51 23.46
N THR A 228 -7.12 0.19 23.66
CA THR A 228 -6.00 -0.71 23.36
C THR A 228 -6.26 -1.53 22.10
N ALA A 229 -5.23 -1.67 21.27
CA ALA A 229 -5.27 -2.44 20.04
C ALA A 229 -4.12 -3.44 19.96
N ASP A 230 -4.44 -4.72 20.13
CA ASP A 230 -3.54 -5.84 19.88
C ASP A 230 -3.57 -6.26 18.40
N PRO A 231 -2.70 -7.19 17.96
CA PRO A 231 -2.68 -7.64 16.57
C PRO A 231 -4.04 -8.19 16.07
N GLU A 232 -4.86 -8.80 16.92
CA GLU A 232 -6.16 -9.35 16.53
C GLU A 232 -7.14 -8.23 16.16
N LYS A 233 -7.19 -7.16 16.97
CA LYS A 233 -8.04 -5.99 16.72
C LYS A 233 -7.66 -5.21 15.46
N THR A 234 -6.46 -5.43 14.91
CA THR A 234 -5.99 -4.78 13.68
C THR A 234 -6.29 -5.56 12.40
N ARG A 235 -6.86 -6.77 12.50
CA ARG A 235 -7.17 -7.63 11.34
C ARG A 235 -8.26 -7.04 10.45
N GLU A 236 -9.33 -6.52 11.06
CA GLU A 236 -10.43 -5.88 10.34
C GLU A 236 -10.09 -4.41 10.03
N LEU A 237 -9.25 -4.22 9.02
CA LEU A 237 -8.67 -2.92 8.70
C LEU A 237 -9.70 -1.78 8.55
N PRO A 238 -10.84 -1.94 7.87
CA PRO A 238 -11.82 -0.85 7.75
C PRO A 238 -12.36 -0.40 9.11
N LYS A 239 -12.77 -1.35 9.97
CA LYS A 239 -13.25 -1.03 11.33
C LYS A 239 -12.14 -0.40 12.15
N PHE A 240 -10.92 -0.94 12.06
CA PHE A 240 -9.79 -0.44 12.82
C PHE A 240 -9.37 0.98 12.40
N ALA A 241 -9.47 1.31 11.10
CA ALA A 241 -9.23 2.66 10.61
C ALA A 241 -10.17 3.69 11.24
N HIS A 242 -11.46 3.36 11.43
CA HIS A 242 -12.40 4.21 12.17
C HIS A 242 -12.03 4.35 13.66
N VAL A 243 -11.60 3.26 14.30
CA VAL A 243 -11.11 3.33 15.71
C VAL A 243 -9.94 4.29 15.80
N VAL A 244 -8.95 4.17 14.93
CA VAL A 244 -7.78 5.07 14.92
C VAL A 244 -8.21 6.51 14.61
N ASN A 245 -9.11 6.72 13.64
CA ASN A 245 -9.60 8.05 13.29
C ASN A 245 -10.39 8.73 14.42
N SER A 246 -10.94 7.95 15.37
CA SER A 246 -11.60 8.46 16.56
C SER A 246 -10.63 8.97 17.65
N CYS A 247 -9.33 8.70 17.54
CA CYS A 247 -8.35 8.99 18.59
C CYS A 247 -7.66 10.35 18.38
N ASP A 248 -7.26 10.97 19.49
CA ASP A 248 -6.50 12.23 19.54
C ASP A 248 -4.99 11.99 19.59
N VAL A 249 -4.60 10.89 20.24
CA VAL A 249 -3.22 10.47 20.42
C VAL A 249 -3.09 8.99 20.09
N MET A 250 -1.99 8.60 19.47
CA MET A 250 -1.61 7.20 19.31
C MET A 250 -0.23 6.96 19.93
N LEU A 251 -0.14 5.98 20.82
CA LEU A 251 1.09 5.54 21.45
C LEU A 251 1.43 4.12 21.00
N GLY A 252 2.70 3.86 20.75
CA GLY A 252 3.16 2.50 20.48
C GLY A 252 4.67 2.38 20.44
N VAL A 253 5.15 1.16 20.61
CA VAL A 253 6.58 0.84 20.48
C VAL A 253 7.00 0.86 19.01
N HIS A 254 8.19 1.37 18.74
CA HIS A 254 8.77 1.45 17.39
C HIS A 254 8.57 0.16 16.59
N GLY A 255 7.99 0.30 15.40
CA GLY A 255 7.80 -0.78 14.44
C GLY A 255 6.54 -0.60 13.61
N ALA A 256 6.20 -1.65 12.88
CA ALA A 256 5.18 -1.61 11.85
C ALA A 256 3.82 -1.07 12.27
N GLY A 257 3.33 -1.45 13.46
CA GLY A 257 2.01 -1.05 13.95
C GLY A 257 1.80 0.47 14.01
N LEU A 258 2.87 1.27 14.08
CA LEU A 258 2.77 2.73 14.06
C LEU A 258 2.37 3.30 12.69
N ALA A 259 2.48 2.53 11.60
CA ALA A 259 1.99 2.99 10.28
C ALA A 259 0.47 3.24 10.27
N ASN A 260 -0.27 2.70 11.25
CA ASN A 260 -1.68 3.04 11.46
C ASN A 260 -1.91 4.54 11.74
N MET A 261 -0.86 5.33 12.04
CA MET A 261 -0.95 6.80 12.12
C MET A 261 -1.51 7.45 10.86
N LEU A 262 -1.47 6.76 9.71
CA LEU A 262 -2.09 7.22 8.46
C LEU A 262 -3.61 7.44 8.57
N TYR A 263 -4.29 6.78 9.52
CA TYR A 263 -5.73 6.92 9.76
C TYR A 263 -6.10 7.99 10.79
N LEU A 264 -5.13 8.49 11.56
CA LEU A 264 -5.39 9.54 12.53
C LEU A 264 -5.94 10.79 11.86
N PRO A 265 -6.80 11.57 12.55
CA PRO A 265 -7.18 12.90 12.07
C PRO A 265 -5.96 13.84 11.99
N ALA A 266 -6.06 14.92 11.22
CA ALA A 266 -5.03 15.97 11.21
C ALA A 266 -4.85 16.58 12.62
N ASN A 267 -3.63 17.01 12.96
CA ASN A 267 -3.27 17.54 14.28
C ASN A 267 -3.34 16.52 15.44
N ALA A 268 -3.47 15.22 15.15
CA ALA A 268 -3.29 14.18 16.16
C ALA A 268 -1.81 13.99 16.51
N THR A 269 -1.55 13.50 17.73
CA THR A 269 -0.19 13.26 18.24
C THR A 269 0.18 11.78 18.13
N VAL A 270 1.40 11.50 17.70
CA VAL A 270 1.98 10.14 17.77
C VAL A 270 3.10 10.13 18.80
N ILE A 271 3.01 9.23 19.78
CA ILE A 271 4.04 8.97 20.78
C ILE A 271 4.71 7.63 20.43
N GLN A 272 5.97 7.70 20.05
CA GLN A 272 6.77 6.52 19.74
C GLN A 272 7.66 6.17 20.93
N ILE A 273 7.51 4.97 21.46
CA ILE A 273 8.48 4.40 22.40
C ILE A 273 9.61 3.79 21.59
N LEU A 274 10.81 4.36 21.72
CA LEU A 274 12.02 3.79 21.15
C LEU A 274 12.59 2.75 22.12
N PRO A 275 12.60 1.45 21.76
CA PRO A 275 13.18 0.43 22.61
C PRO A 275 14.69 0.64 22.71
N TRP A 276 15.20 0.63 23.95
CA TRP A 276 16.63 0.70 24.24
C TRP A 276 17.21 -0.71 24.39
N GLY A 277 18.30 -1.00 23.69
CA GLY A 277 18.96 -2.33 23.70
C GLY A 277 19.19 -2.89 22.29
N ASN A 278 19.76 -4.10 22.21
CA ASN A 278 20.08 -4.72 20.92
C ASN A 278 18.79 -5.12 20.19
N LEU A 279 18.40 -4.31 19.21
CA LEU A 279 17.21 -4.54 18.37
C LEU A 279 17.57 -5.58 17.32
N GLY A 280 17.52 -6.86 17.68
CA GLY A 280 17.51 -7.93 16.69
C GLY A 280 16.32 -7.70 15.75
N PHE A 281 16.61 -7.29 14.52
CA PHE A 281 15.63 -7.10 13.46
C PHE A 281 15.57 -8.36 12.59
#